data_AF-A0A1B6LYJ1-F1
#
_entry.id   AF-A0A1B6LYJ1-F1
#
_cell.length_a   1.000
_cell.length_b   1.000
_cell.length_c   1.000
_cell.angle_alpha   90.00
_cell.angle_beta   90.00
_cell.angle_gamma   90.00
#
_symmetry.space_group_name_H-M   'P 1'
#
loop_
_entity.id
_entity.type
_entity.pdbx_description
1 polymer ?
#
loop_
_entity_poly.entity_id
_entity_poly.type
_entity_poly.pdbx_seq_one_letter_code
_entity_poly.pdbx_strand_id
1 'polypeptide(L)'
;QEPQEDYLFSCLVTIFQINRTAPNGDILVFLTGQEEIEALATNIRLIMKDPEFTGQHPMRVYPLYASLSTAKQLDVFRPSVPDTRKVILSTNIAETSVTISGVRYVVDSGMVKTRTHQAGTGMDLLKVQHISQAQSWQRAGRAGREAEGACYRVYTVKEYNKMMKNTVPEIQRCNLSSVVLQLTAININPLTFDFLDRPPTELVKEAVHHLGQLGAVEDDRLTDLGRQMAQFPLNPAFSKILLAANNFKCLDEMLSLVSVLSSEGVFVNIPSKREEAKAIWEKFKSPCGDHITLLNIFQSYRSKKEKNRRKWCFDNFLVGRNLEYAEEVRGQLKRLCERVGLASSSSQHKLDNVRKCLITGLFANIAELQREKHYLTVATRQQVHIHPSSTLWGGLPDCVLYTELVQTGKCYMRNVTRIEPEWLQEVLPSYAKLHPLRILD
;
A
#
# COMPACT_ATOMS: atom_id res chain seq x y z
N GLN A 1 -3.92 5.56 35.39
CA GLN A 1 -2.69 5.34 34.60
C GLN A 1 -2.58 6.47 33.58
N GLU A 2 -1.36 6.94 33.36
CA GLU A 2 -0.99 8.05 32.47
C GLU A 2 -0.91 7.60 31.00
N PRO A 3 -1.04 8.51 30.03
CA PRO A 3 -0.83 8.20 28.62
C PRO A 3 0.60 7.69 28.38
N GLN A 4 0.73 6.61 27.61
CA GLN A 4 2.03 6.02 27.26
C GLN A 4 2.36 6.34 25.79
N GLU A 5 3.51 6.99 25.56
CA GLU A 5 3.94 7.37 24.21
C GLU A 5 4.35 6.15 23.35
N ASP A 6 4.86 5.09 23.98
CA ASP A 6 5.21 3.83 23.30
C ASP A 6 4.20 2.71 23.60
N TYR A 7 3.20 2.60 22.73
CA TYR A 7 2.20 1.52 22.81
C TYR A 7 2.79 0.14 22.49
N LEU A 8 3.91 0.05 21.75
CA LEU A 8 4.55 -1.24 21.45
C LEU A 8 5.19 -1.81 22.71
N PHE A 9 5.91 -0.98 23.45
CA PHE A 9 6.47 -1.36 24.74
C PHE A 9 5.37 -1.76 25.73
N SER A 10 4.28 -0.98 25.79
CA SER A 10 3.13 -1.28 26.64
C SER A 10 2.47 -2.63 26.29
N CYS A 11 2.34 -2.94 25.00
CA CYS A 11 1.88 -4.25 24.54
C CYS A 11 2.83 -5.37 24.96
N LEU A 12 4.15 -5.18 24.82
CA LEU A 12 5.17 -6.15 25.24
C LEU A 12 5.05 -6.51 26.72
N VAL A 13 5.00 -5.50 27.58
CA VAL A 13 4.88 -5.68 29.04
C VAL A 13 3.58 -6.42 29.38
N THR A 14 2.48 -6.02 28.75
CA THR A 14 1.16 -6.64 28.96
C THR A 14 1.16 -8.13 28.57
N ILE A 15 1.76 -8.49 27.44
CA ILE A 15 1.86 -9.89 26.99
C ILE A 15 2.57 -10.75 28.05
N PHE A 16 3.72 -10.29 28.54
CA PHE A 16 4.49 -11.02 29.55
C PHE A 16 3.79 -11.07 30.91
N GLN A 17 3.08 -10.01 31.29
CA GLN A 17 2.26 -10.01 32.50
C GLN A 17 1.14 -11.06 32.41
N ILE A 18 0.41 -11.10 31.30
CA ILE A 18 -0.63 -12.10 31.03
C ILE A 18 -0.04 -13.52 31.05
N ASN A 19 1.12 -13.72 30.43
CA ASN A 19 1.78 -15.03 30.40
C ASN A 19 2.18 -15.55 31.79
N ARG A 20 2.50 -14.64 32.72
CA ARG A 20 2.89 -14.97 34.10
C ARG A 20 1.69 -15.20 35.02
N THR A 21 0.63 -14.39 34.91
CA THR A 21 -0.43 -14.35 35.93
C THR A 21 -1.75 -14.98 35.50
N ALA A 22 -2.04 -15.00 34.21
CA ALA A 22 -3.35 -15.41 33.72
C ALA A 22 -3.40 -16.93 33.41
N PRO A 23 -4.56 -17.60 33.62
CA PRO A 23 -4.78 -19.00 33.24
C PRO A 23 -4.53 -19.28 31.76
N ASN A 24 -4.49 -20.57 31.38
CA ASN A 24 -4.35 -20.99 29.98
C ASN A 24 -5.35 -20.32 29.03
N GLY A 25 -4.82 -19.90 27.88
CA GLY A 25 -5.55 -19.19 26.83
C GLY A 25 -4.58 -18.41 25.94
N ASP A 26 -4.91 -18.32 24.65
CA ASP A 26 -4.07 -17.66 23.67
C ASP A 26 -4.27 -16.15 23.70
N ILE A 27 -3.20 -15.42 23.33
CA ILE A 27 -3.15 -13.96 23.33
C ILE A 27 -3.23 -13.46 21.89
N LEU A 28 -4.17 -12.56 21.61
CA LEU A 28 -4.28 -11.82 20.36
C LEU A 28 -3.93 -10.35 20.57
N VAL A 29 -2.93 -9.86 19.86
CA VAL A 29 -2.42 -8.49 19.98
C VAL A 29 -2.70 -7.73 18.69
N PHE A 30 -3.32 -6.56 18.78
CA PHE A 30 -3.59 -5.68 17.64
C PHE A 30 -2.51 -4.62 17.46
N LEU A 31 -1.84 -4.60 16.31
CA LEU A 31 -0.79 -3.66 15.91
C LEU A 31 -1.08 -3.04 14.55
N THR A 32 -0.29 -2.06 14.11
CA THR A 32 -0.65 -1.25 12.93
C THR A 32 -0.10 -1.79 11.61
N GLY A 33 0.98 -2.59 11.64
CA GLY A 33 1.60 -3.08 10.41
C GLY A 33 2.77 -4.05 10.61
N GLN A 34 3.33 -4.50 9.48
CA GLN A 34 4.38 -5.52 9.43
C GLN A 34 5.63 -5.16 10.26
N GLU A 35 6.13 -3.93 10.16
CA GLU A 35 7.37 -3.51 10.85
C GLU A 35 7.25 -3.64 12.36
N GLU A 36 6.14 -3.16 12.94
CA GLU A 36 5.84 -3.27 14.36
C GLU A 36 5.66 -4.72 14.81
N ILE A 37 4.93 -5.51 14.01
CA ILE A 37 4.66 -6.93 14.30
C ILE A 37 5.96 -7.72 14.35
N GLU A 38 6.84 -7.56 13.36
CA GLU A 38 8.11 -8.30 13.31
C GLU A 38 9.09 -7.84 14.38
N ALA A 39 9.13 -6.53 14.69
CA ALA A 39 9.94 -6.00 15.78
C ALA A 39 9.49 -6.57 17.14
N LEU A 40 8.19 -6.53 17.44
CA LEU A 40 7.65 -7.08 18.67
C LEU A 40 7.83 -8.60 18.74
N ALA A 41 7.64 -9.32 17.63
CA ALA A 41 7.88 -10.76 17.58
C ALA A 41 9.34 -11.13 17.88
N THR A 42 10.28 -10.34 17.38
CA THR A 42 11.71 -10.53 17.64
C THR A 42 12.04 -10.28 19.11
N ASN A 43 11.51 -9.20 19.68
CA ASN A 43 11.72 -8.87 21.10
C ASN A 43 11.15 -9.95 22.03
N ILE A 44 9.93 -10.44 21.77
CA ILE A 44 9.35 -11.54 22.55
C ILE A 44 10.24 -12.78 22.48
N ARG A 45 10.67 -13.18 21.28
CA ARG A 45 11.55 -14.35 21.08
C ARG A 45 12.92 -14.18 21.75
N LEU A 46 13.44 -12.96 21.85
CA LEU A 46 14.72 -12.66 22.50
C LEU A 46 14.59 -12.83 24.01
N ILE A 47 13.60 -12.17 24.62
CA ILE A 47 13.33 -12.24 26.06
C ILE A 47 13.04 -13.69 26.50
N MET A 48 12.31 -14.44 25.67
CA MET A 48 12.04 -15.85 25.92
C MET A 48 13.26 -16.78 25.92
N LYS A 49 14.38 -16.36 25.30
CA LYS A 49 15.63 -17.12 25.29
C LYS A 49 16.53 -16.76 26.46
N ASP A 50 16.19 -15.71 27.21
CA ASP A 50 16.97 -15.25 28.34
C ASP A 50 16.89 -16.27 29.49
N PRO A 51 18.04 -16.81 29.96
CA PRO A 51 18.08 -17.76 31.07
C PRO A 51 17.52 -17.21 32.38
N GLU A 52 17.53 -15.89 32.58
CA GLU A 52 17.00 -15.26 33.80
C GLU A 52 15.46 -15.23 33.81
N PHE A 53 14.82 -15.43 32.66
CA PHE A 53 13.39 -15.37 32.49
C PHE A 53 12.72 -16.71 32.86
N THR A 54 12.74 -17.04 34.15
CA THR A 54 12.25 -18.31 34.71
C THR A 54 10.81 -18.25 35.23
N GLY A 55 10.06 -19.36 35.11
CA GLY A 55 8.74 -19.54 35.76
C GLY A 55 7.50 -19.14 34.94
N GLN A 56 7.58 -19.10 33.61
CA GLN A 56 6.40 -18.84 32.74
C GLN A 56 6.14 -19.98 31.75
N HIS A 57 4.91 -20.09 31.26
CA HIS A 57 4.59 -21.00 30.17
C HIS A 57 5.39 -20.63 28.92
N PRO A 58 5.93 -21.61 28.18
CA PRO A 58 6.55 -21.34 26.89
C PRO A 58 5.53 -20.66 25.97
N MET A 59 5.96 -19.64 25.23
CA MET A 59 5.14 -18.96 24.24
C MET A 59 5.59 -19.26 22.82
N ARG A 60 4.66 -19.26 21.87
CA ARG A 60 4.96 -19.27 20.44
C ARG A 60 4.33 -18.08 19.76
N VAL A 61 5.15 -17.31 19.05
CA VAL A 61 4.72 -16.04 18.43
C VAL A 61 4.42 -16.23 16.95
N TYR A 62 3.21 -15.84 16.54
CA TYR A 62 2.67 -15.94 15.19
C TYR A 62 2.28 -14.57 14.63
N PRO A 63 3.04 -14.03 13.67
CA PRO A 63 2.66 -12.82 12.92
C PRO A 63 1.44 -13.05 12.02
N LEU A 64 0.59 -12.03 11.87
CA LEU A 64 -0.56 -12.05 10.97
C LEU A 64 -0.83 -10.67 10.34
N TYR A 65 -0.36 -10.49 9.11
CA TYR A 65 -0.56 -9.26 8.31
C TYR A 65 -0.74 -9.61 6.81
N ALA A 66 -1.22 -8.65 6.02
CA ALA A 66 -1.69 -8.89 4.64
C ALA A 66 -0.61 -9.48 3.72
N SER A 67 0.60 -8.91 3.75
CA SER A 67 1.74 -9.33 2.93
C SER A 67 2.38 -10.67 3.33
N LEU A 68 1.89 -11.33 4.38
CA LEU A 68 2.40 -12.63 4.83
C LEU A 68 1.99 -13.75 3.86
N SER A 69 2.85 -14.75 3.65
CA SER A 69 2.51 -15.88 2.78
C SER A 69 1.33 -16.68 3.32
N THR A 70 0.49 -17.24 2.43
CA THR A 70 -0.71 -18.01 2.81
C THR A 70 -0.38 -19.14 3.77
N ALA A 71 0.72 -19.86 3.54
CA ALA A 71 1.17 -20.94 4.41
C ALA A 71 1.43 -20.46 5.85
N LYS A 72 2.07 -19.29 6.01
CA LYS A 72 2.33 -18.69 7.33
C LYS A 72 1.08 -18.06 7.95
N GLN A 73 0.21 -17.47 7.13
CA GLN A 73 -1.11 -17.02 7.61
C GLN A 73 -1.92 -18.19 8.16
N LEU A 74 -1.82 -19.38 7.55
CA LEU A 74 -2.53 -20.56 8.02
C LEU A 74 -1.98 -21.14 9.34
N ASP A 75 -0.73 -20.84 9.69
CA ASP A 75 -0.13 -21.30 10.96
C ASP A 75 -0.89 -20.75 12.18
N VAL A 76 -1.55 -19.58 12.05
CA VAL A 76 -2.36 -18.99 13.12
C VAL A 76 -3.62 -19.77 13.44
N PHE A 77 -4.06 -20.69 12.58
CA PHE A 77 -5.22 -21.55 12.84
C PHE A 77 -4.85 -22.92 13.40
N ARG A 78 -3.57 -23.28 13.38
CA ARG A 78 -3.14 -24.55 13.96
C ARG A 78 -3.36 -24.54 15.48
N PRO A 79 -3.81 -25.66 16.07
CA PRO A 79 -4.03 -25.75 17.50
C PRO A 79 -2.72 -25.49 18.25
N SER A 80 -2.86 -24.90 19.44
CA SER A 80 -1.74 -24.62 20.33
C SER A 80 -1.11 -25.93 20.82
N VAL A 81 0.22 -25.95 20.93
CA VAL A 81 0.93 -27.10 21.48
C VAL A 81 0.60 -27.20 22.98
N PRO A 82 0.39 -28.41 23.52
CA PRO A 82 0.14 -28.58 24.96
C PRO A 82 1.19 -27.84 25.81
N ASP A 83 0.72 -27.20 26.88
CA ASP A 83 1.54 -26.39 27.80
C ASP A 83 2.29 -25.22 27.16
N THR A 84 1.91 -24.80 25.95
CA THR A 84 2.49 -23.63 25.26
C THR A 84 1.42 -22.60 24.95
N ARG A 85 1.65 -21.35 25.32
CA ARG A 85 0.75 -20.23 25.01
C ARG A 85 1.01 -19.68 23.61
N LYS A 86 -0.04 -19.55 22.80
CA LYS A 86 0.07 -18.90 21.50
C LYS A 86 -0.07 -17.38 21.64
N VAL A 87 0.83 -16.65 21.00
CA VAL A 87 0.78 -15.19 20.92
C VAL A 87 0.66 -14.79 19.45
N ILE A 88 -0.50 -14.28 19.07
CA ILE A 88 -0.81 -13.85 17.71
C ILE A 88 -0.65 -12.34 17.64
N LEU A 89 0.24 -11.86 16.78
CA LEU A 89 0.46 -10.43 16.55
C LEU A 89 -0.16 -10.05 15.20
N SER A 90 -1.27 -9.32 15.22
CA SER A 90 -2.08 -9.09 14.02
C SER A 90 -2.40 -7.62 13.76
N THR A 91 -2.62 -7.29 12.48
CA THR A 91 -3.31 -6.06 12.10
C THR A 91 -4.83 -6.18 12.29
N ASN A 92 -5.62 -5.28 11.71
CA ASN A 92 -7.07 -5.37 11.69
C ASN A 92 -7.64 -6.60 10.93
N ILE A 93 -6.80 -7.48 10.37
CA ILE A 93 -7.25 -8.75 9.76
C ILE A 93 -8.01 -9.63 10.76
N ALA A 94 -7.53 -9.67 12.01
CA ALA A 94 -8.18 -10.42 13.08
C ALA A 94 -9.42 -9.72 13.66
N GLU A 95 -9.67 -8.44 13.29
CA GLU A 95 -10.73 -7.60 13.87
C GLU A 95 -12.12 -7.99 13.38
N THR A 96 -12.25 -8.39 12.11
CA THR A 96 -13.53 -8.76 11.46
C THR A 96 -13.43 -10.12 10.79
N SER A 97 -12.51 -10.24 9.83
CA SER A 97 -12.49 -11.28 8.79
C SER A 97 -12.13 -12.70 9.22
N VAL A 98 -11.64 -12.90 10.45
CA VAL A 98 -11.07 -14.19 10.88
C VAL A 98 -11.46 -14.59 12.30
N THR A 99 -11.85 -15.85 12.50
CA THR A 99 -12.01 -16.51 13.81
C THR A 99 -10.76 -17.33 14.11
N ILE A 100 -10.03 -17.00 15.17
CA ILE A 100 -8.92 -17.82 15.65
C ILE A 100 -9.36 -18.48 16.96
N SER A 101 -9.40 -19.80 16.97
CA SER A 101 -9.75 -20.59 18.15
C SER A 101 -8.69 -20.49 19.24
N GLY A 102 -9.11 -20.65 20.50
CA GLY A 102 -8.23 -20.62 21.68
C GLY A 102 -7.91 -19.22 22.21
N VAL A 103 -8.29 -18.15 21.51
CA VAL A 103 -8.06 -16.77 21.95
C VAL A 103 -8.92 -16.45 23.17
N ARG A 104 -8.26 -16.13 24.28
CA ARG A 104 -8.90 -15.76 25.56
C ARG A 104 -8.48 -14.36 26.03
N TYR A 105 -7.32 -13.89 25.59
CA TYR A 105 -6.78 -12.59 25.98
C TYR A 105 -6.56 -11.74 24.75
N VAL A 106 -7.09 -10.52 24.76
CA VAL A 106 -6.84 -9.52 23.72
C VAL A 106 -6.00 -8.40 24.29
N VAL A 107 -4.96 -7.98 23.57
CA VAL A 107 -4.20 -6.76 23.85
C VAL A 107 -4.46 -5.78 22.71
N ASP A 108 -5.14 -4.69 23.00
CA ASP A 108 -5.54 -3.69 22.01
C ASP A 108 -4.66 -2.44 22.14
N SER A 109 -3.82 -2.19 21.12
CA SER A 109 -3.00 -0.97 21.00
C SER A 109 -3.82 0.31 20.88
N GLY A 110 -5.08 0.23 20.44
CA GLY A 110 -5.91 1.40 20.15
C GLY A 110 -5.55 2.11 18.85
N MET A 111 -4.64 1.55 18.06
CA MET A 111 -4.15 2.14 16.82
C MET A 111 -4.53 1.28 15.59
N VAL A 112 -4.64 1.94 14.45
CA VAL A 112 -4.85 1.32 13.14
C VAL A 112 -4.21 2.16 12.05
N LYS A 113 -3.72 1.51 11.00
CA LYS A 113 -3.23 2.17 9.80
C LYS A 113 -4.36 2.26 8.78
N THR A 114 -4.75 3.47 8.40
CA THR A 114 -5.89 3.72 7.50
C THR A 114 -5.46 4.58 6.33
N ARG A 115 -5.95 4.23 5.13
CA ARG A 115 -5.78 5.04 3.92
C ARG A 115 -6.80 6.18 3.96
N THR A 116 -6.32 7.41 3.82
CA THR A 116 -7.11 8.64 3.82
C THR A 116 -6.69 9.50 2.64
N HIS A 117 -7.66 9.95 1.86
CA HIS A 117 -7.48 10.85 0.75
C HIS A 117 -7.63 12.30 1.21
N GLN A 118 -6.70 13.16 0.81
CA GLN A 118 -6.72 14.58 1.16
C GLN A 118 -7.17 15.42 -0.04
N ALA A 119 -8.36 16.02 0.06
CA ALA A 119 -8.96 16.77 -1.05
C ALA A 119 -8.16 17.99 -1.52
N GLY A 120 -7.40 18.61 -0.61
CA GLY A 120 -6.60 19.78 -0.96
C GLY A 120 -5.33 19.44 -1.75
N THR A 121 -4.90 18.17 -1.68
CA THR A 121 -3.67 17.72 -2.33
C THR A 121 -3.93 16.68 -3.42
N GLY A 122 -5.10 16.04 -3.45
CA GLY A 122 -5.45 14.95 -4.36
C GLY A 122 -4.71 13.65 -4.09
N MET A 123 -4.19 13.49 -2.86
CA MET A 123 -3.26 12.41 -2.56
C MET A 123 -3.82 11.44 -1.54
N ASP A 124 -3.66 10.15 -1.84
CA ASP A 124 -3.87 9.06 -0.90
C ASP A 124 -2.71 9.02 0.08
N LEU A 125 -3.03 9.02 1.37
CA LEU A 125 -2.07 9.03 2.45
C LEU A 125 -2.39 7.89 3.43
N LEU A 126 -1.40 7.05 3.70
CA LEU A 126 -1.52 5.95 4.64
C LEU A 126 -1.04 6.38 6.03
N LYS A 127 -1.97 6.71 6.94
CA LYS A 127 -1.67 7.26 8.28
C LYS A 127 -2.00 6.28 9.39
N VAL A 128 -1.20 6.30 10.44
CA VAL A 128 -1.53 5.65 11.72
C VAL A 128 -2.41 6.59 12.54
N GLN A 129 -3.57 6.10 12.99
CA GLN A 129 -4.54 6.86 13.76
C GLN A 129 -5.19 5.99 14.84
N HIS A 130 -5.91 6.63 15.77
CA HIS A 130 -6.72 5.91 16.74
C HIS A 130 -7.89 5.17 16.07
N ILE A 131 -8.25 4.04 16.63
CA ILE A 131 -9.44 3.30 16.27
C ILE A 131 -10.72 4.01 16.74
N SER A 132 -11.87 3.60 16.21
CA SER A 132 -13.16 4.00 16.77
C SER A 132 -13.53 3.17 18.01
N GLN A 133 -14.46 3.67 18.80
CA GLN A 133 -15.01 2.93 19.94
C GLN A 133 -15.68 1.62 19.48
N ALA A 134 -16.35 1.62 18.32
CA ALA A 134 -16.93 0.43 17.71
C ALA A 134 -15.84 -0.62 17.39
N GLN A 135 -14.71 -0.22 16.81
CA GLN A 135 -13.59 -1.12 16.55
C GLN A 135 -12.97 -1.67 17.84
N SER A 136 -12.79 -0.81 18.85
CA SER A 136 -12.32 -1.23 20.18
C SER A 136 -13.23 -2.30 20.80
N TRP A 137 -14.55 -2.17 20.64
CA TRP A 137 -15.51 -3.19 21.06
C TRP A 137 -15.42 -4.48 20.23
N GLN A 138 -15.24 -4.38 18.91
CA GLN A 138 -15.04 -5.57 18.06
C GLN A 138 -13.78 -6.34 18.42
N ARG A 139 -12.67 -5.62 18.69
CA ARG A 139 -11.41 -6.21 19.16
C ARG A 139 -11.60 -6.91 20.50
N ALA A 140 -12.25 -6.26 21.47
CA ALA A 140 -12.54 -6.86 22.76
C ALA A 140 -13.41 -8.12 22.64
N GLY A 141 -14.39 -8.11 21.74
CA GLY A 141 -15.26 -9.26 21.44
C GLY A 141 -14.51 -10.50 20.92
N ARG A 142 -13.25 -10.38 20.49
CA ARG A 142 -12.43 -11.53 20.06
C ARG A 142 -11.99 -12.40 21.24
N ALA A 143 -11.89 -11.85 22.46
CA ALA A 143 -11.52 -12.60 23.66
C ALA A 143 -12.66 -13.50 24.17
N GLY A 144 -13.92 -13.17 23.87
CA GLY A 144 -15.10 -13.81 24.44
C GLY A 144 -15.84 -14.77 23.52
N ARG A 145 -15.16 -15.33 22.50
CA ARG A 145 -15.83 -16.15 21.47
C ARG A 145 -16.10 -17.59 21.88
N GLU A 146 -15.15 -18.22 22.55
CA GLU A 146 -15.24 -19.64 22.95
C GLU A 146 -15.41 -19.81 24.46
N ALA A 147 -14.84 -18.90 25.25
CA ALA A 147 -14.90 -18.92 26.71
C ALA A 147 -14.81 -17.49 27.28
N GLU A 148 -14.99 -17.36 28.59
CA GLU A 148 -14.76 -16.10 29.30
C GLU A 148 -13.31 -15.62 29.10
N GLY A 149 -13.15 -14.42 28.56
CA GLY A 149 -11.86 -13.82 28.23
C GLY A 149 -11.74 -12.38 28.69
N ALA A 150 -10.53 -11.83 28.59
CA ALA A 150 -10.22 -10.47 29.02
C ALA A 150 -9.60 -9.66 27.87
N CYS A 151 -9.94 -8.37 27.82
CA CYS A 151 -9.36 -7.41 26.88
C CYS A 151 -8.57 -6.36 27.66
N TYR A 152 -7.28 -6.26 27.35
CA TYR A 152 -6.35 -5.29 27.90
C TYR A 152 -6.15 -4.17 26.88
N ARG A 153 -6.64 -2.99 27.19
CA ARG A 153 -6.46 -1.78 26.36
C ARG A 153 -5.25 -1.02 26.88
N VAL A 154 -4.24 -0.79 26.05
CA VAL A 154 -3.02 -0.06 26.45
C VAL A 154 -3.18 1.47 26.35
N TYR A 155 -4.43 1.93 26.44
CA TYR A 155 -4.82 3.34 26.43
C TYR A 155 -5.82 3.60 27.54
N THR A 156 -5.86 4.84 28.01
CA THR A 156 -6.69 5.27 29.14
C THR A 156 -8.16 5.37 28.76
N VAL A 157 -9.04 5.32 29.77
CA VAL A 157 -10.48 5.59 29.59
C VAL A 157 -10.72 7.00 29.03
N LYS A 158 -9.87 7.97 29.39
CA LYS A 158 -9.94 9.34 28.86
C LYS A 158 -9.67 9.38 27.36
N GLU A 159 -8.68 8.64 26.87
CA GLU A 159 -8.38 8.53 25.43
C GLU A 159 -9.49 7.78 24.69
N TYR A 160 -9.99 6.68 25.26
CA TYR A 160 -11.14 5.95 24.71
C TYR A 160 -12.35 6.86 24.50
N ASN A 161 -12.66 7.71 25.49
CA ASN A 161 -13.78 8.66 25.41
C ASN A 161 -13.57 9.76 24.37
N LYS A 162 -12.32 10.04 23.97
CA LYS A 162 -11.98 10.98 22.89
C LYS A 162 -12.04 10.33 21.50
N MET A 163 -12.05 9.00 21.40
CA MET A 163 -12.15 8.28 20.13
C MET A 163 -13.53 8.49 19.48
N MET A 164 -13.58 8.50 18.15
CA MET A 164 -14.84 8.54 17.41
C MET A 164 -15.70 7.32 17.74
N LYS A 165 -17.02 7.48 17.83
CA LYS A 165 -17.94 6.36 18.12
C LYS A 165 -17.87 5.27 17.06
N ASN A 166 -17.98 5.68 15.79
CA ASN A 166 -17.94 4.81 14.63
C ASN A 166 -16.78 5.19 13.73
N THR A 167 -16.28 4.21 12.98
CA THR A 167 -15.30 4.47 11.93
C THR A 167 -16.00 5.21 10.81
N VAL A 168 -15.35 6.25 10.29
CA VAL A 168 -15.81 6.94 9.07
C VAL A 168 -16.03 5.87 7.97
N PRO A 169 -17.00 6.01 7.05
CA PRO A 169 -17.15 5.13 5.89
C PRO A 169 -16.03 5.31 4.85
N GLU A 170 -15.72 4.28 4.07
CA GLU A 170 -14.63 4.33 3.08
C GLU A 170 -14.86 5.40 2.01
N ILE A 171 -16.09 5.49 1.51
CA ILE A 171 -16.50 6.47 0.50
C ILE A 171 -16.24 7.93 0.92
N GLN A 172 -16.20 8.23 2.23
CA GLN A 172 -15.95 9.59 2.73
C GLN A 172 -14.46 9.92 2.86
N ARG A 173 -13.56 8.94 2.66
CA ARG A 173 -12.12 9.11 2.92
C ARG A 173 -11.20 8.56 1.82
N CYS A 174 -11.71 8.02 0.72
CA CYS A 174 -10.89 7.46 -0.35
C CYS A 174 -10.93 8.33 -1.61
N ASN A 175 -10.01 8.09 -2.54
CA ASN A 175 -10.04 8.69 -3.86
C ASN A 175 -11.30 8.20 -4.62
N LEU A 176 -12.13 9.14 -5.06
CA LEU A 176 -13.40 8.84 -5.72
C LEU A 176 -13.31 8.73 -7.24
N SER A 177 -12.13 8.91 -7.85
CA SER A 177 -11.96 8.95 -9.31
C SER A 177 -12.51 7.71 -10.01
N SER A 178 -12.26 6.50 -9.47
CA SER A 178 -12.83 5.26 -10.02
C SER A 178 -14.35 5.20 -9.85
N VAL A 179 -14.88 5.61 -8.71
CA VAL A 179 -16.33 5.59 -8.43
C VAL A 179 -17.06 6.57 -9.33
N VAL A 180 -16.55 7.80 -9.44
CA VAL A 180 -17.08 8.84 -10.32
C VAL A 180 -17.05 8.39 -11.78
N LEU A 181 -15.94 7.83 -12.25
CA LEU A 181 -15.84 7.31 -13.61
C LEU A 181 -16.92 6.26 -13.91
N GLN A 182 -17.15 5.33 -12.98
CA GLN A 182 -18.15 4.27 -13.14
C GLN A 182 -19.58 4.83 -13.09
N LEU A 183 -19.88 5.76 -12.17
CA LEU A 183 -21.19 6.44 -12.11
C LEU A 183 -21.49 7.21 -13.40
N THR A 184 -20.51 7.98 -13.89
CA THR A 184 -20.65 8.71 -15.16
C THR A 184 -20.81 7.75 -16.34
N ALA A 185 -20.14 6.59 -16.33
CA ALA A 185 -20.28 5.57 -17.38
C ALA A 185 -21.68 4.94 -17.46
N ILE A 186 -22.40 4.87 -16.34
CA ILE A 186 -23.82 4.45 -16.31
C ILE A 186 -24.79 5.64 -16.42
N ASN A 187 -24.32 6.83 -16.82
CA ASN A 187 -25.09 8.07 -16.98
C ASN A 187 -25.75 8.58 -15.70
N ILE A 188 -25.13 8.34 -14.54
CA ILE A 188 -25.57 8.86 -13.25
C ILE A 188 -24.67 10.02 -12.83
N ASN A 189 -25.27 11.16 -12.47
CA ASN A 189 -24.52 12.29 -11.96
C ASN A 189 -24.02 12.00 -10.53
N PRO A 190 -22.70 12.00 -10.29
CA PRO A 190 -22.12 11.64 -9.00
C PRO A 190 -22.43 12.67 -7.89
N LEU A 191 -22.74 13.92 -8.24
CA LEU A 191 -23.08 14.97 -7.26
C LEU A 191 -24.50 14.82 -6.72
N THR A 192 -25.41 14.28 -7.54
CA THR A 192 -26.83 14.09 -7.18
C THR A 192 -27.14 12.68 -6.73
N PHE A 193 -26.22 11.73 -6.91
CA PHE A 193 -26.42 10.33 -6.54
C PHE A 193 -26.71 10.17 -5.04
N ASP A 194 -27.65 9.30 -4.72
CA ASP A 194 -28.11 9.05 -3.36
C ASP A 194 -27.26 7.98 -2.66
N PHE A 195 -26.08 8.39 -2.20
CA PHE A 195 -25.21 7.55 -1.39
C PHE A 195 -25.80 7.32 0.00
N LEU A 196 -25.72 6.08 0.51
CA LEU A 196 -26.07 5.75 1.90
C LEU A 196 -25.32 6.67 2.90
N ASP A 197 -24.00 6.75 2.73
CA ASP A 197 -23.14 7.69 3.42
C ASP A 197 -22.53 8.63 2.39
N ARG A 198 -23.02 9.87 2.33
CA ARG A 198 -22.62 10.82 1.29
C ARG A 198 -21.14 11.24 1.45
N PRO A 199 -20.31 11.14 0.39
CA PRO A 199 -18.97 11.71 0.41
C PRO A 199 -19.01 13.24 0.47
N PRO A 200 -17.98 13.89 1.05
CA PRO A 200 -17.78 15.33 0.92
C PRO A 200 -17.85 15.78 -0.54
N THR A 201 -18.66 16.81 -0.83
CA THR A 201 -18.87 17.31 -2.19
C THR A 201 -17.56 17.74 -2.86
N GLU A 202 -16.61 18.25 -2.08
CA GLU A 202 -15.29 18.66 -2.57
C GLU A 202 -14.50 17.47 -3.14
N LEU A 203 -14.55 16.29 -2.51
CA LEU A 203 -13.91 15.07 -3.05
C LEU A 203 -14.53 14.62 -4.37
N VAL A 204 -15.85 14.77 -4.52
CA VAL A 204 -16.54 14.41 -5.75
C VAL A 204 -16.16 15.38 -6.87
N LYS A 205 -16.18 16.70 -6.61
CA LYS A 205 -15.77 17.72 -7.57
C LYS A 205 -14.32 17.56 -8.00
N GLU A 206 -13.42 17.28 -7.07
CA GLU A 206 -12.02 17.01 -7.36
C GLU A 206 -11.84 15.78 -8.25
N ALA A 207 -12.54 14.68 -7.95
CA ALA A 207 -12.52 13.50 -8.80
C ALA A 207 -13.04 13.77 -10.23
N VAL A 208 -14.11 14.57 -10.38
CA VAL A 208 -14.60 15.01 -11.69
C VAL A 208 -13.54 15.87 -12.40
N HIS A 209 -12.93 16.83 -11.69
CA HIS A 209 -11.88 17.68 -12.25
C HIS A 209 -10.66 16.86 -12.72
N HIS A 210 -10.22 15.91 -11.91
CA HIS A 210 -9.10 15.02 -12.23
C HIS A 210 -9.39 14.14 -13.45
N LEU A 211 -10.61 13.58 -13.55
CA LEU A 211 -11.06 12.85 -14.73
C LEU A 211 -11.13 13.74 -15.98
N GLY A 212 -11.50 15.01 -15.81
CA GLY A 212 -11.41 16.02 -16.87
C GLY A 212 -9.97 16.23 -17.35
N GLN A 213 -9.01 16.38 -16.44
CA GLN A 213 -7.59 16.49 -16.77
C GLN A 213 -7.03 15.24 -17.48
N LEU A 214 -7.52 14.05 -17.13
CA LEU A 214 -7.20 12.80 -17.83
C LEU A 214 -7.82 12.71 -19.23
N GLY A 215 -8.79 13.58 -19.54
CA GLY A 215 -9.59 13.57 -20.76
C GLY A 215 -10.68 12.50 -20.78
N ALA A 216 -11.07 11.97 -19.61
CA ALA A 216 -12.10 10.95 -19.47
C ALA A 216 -13.52 11.56 -19.45
N VAL A 217 -13.65 12.79 -18.96
CA VAL A 217 -14.92 13.51 -18.81
C VAL A 217 -14.80 14.90 -19.43
N GLU A 218 -15.80 15.31 -20.19
CA GLU A 218 -15.94 16.65 -20.77
C GLU A 218 -17.40 17.08 -20.60
N ASP A 219 -17.63 18.29 -20.06
CA ASP A 219 -18.97 18.82 -19.76
C ASP A 219 -19.89 17.83 -19.02
N ASP A 220 -19.36 17.19 -17.97
CA ASP A 220 -20.04 16.16 -17.17
C ASP A 220 -20.46 14.89 -17.95
N ARG A 221 -19.96 14.70 -19.18
CA ARG A 221 -20.21 13.54 -20.02
C ARG A 221 -18.94 12.74 -20.26
N LEU A 222 -19.10 11.43 -20.42
CA LEU A 222 -17.99 10.54 -20.71
C LEU A 222 -17.50 10.72 -22.15
N THR A 223 -16.21 10.94 -22.34
CA THR A 223 -15.56 10.95 -23.67
C THR A 223 -15.41 9.52 -24.21
N ASP A 224 -15.01 9.35 -25.47
CA ASP A 224 -14.67 8.01 -26.00
C ASP A 224 -13.51 7.38 -25.24
N LEU A 225 -12.53 8.20 -24.85
CA LEU A 225 -11.44 7.76 -24.00
C LEU A 225 -11.96 7.33 -22.62
N GLY A 226 -12.85 8.11 -22.00
CA GLY A 226 -13.48 7.75 -20.73
C GLY A 226 -14.26 6.44 -20.81
N ARG A 227 -14.99 6.20 -21.93
CA ARG A 227 -15.69 4.93 -22.22
C ARG A 227 -14.72 3.76 -22.26
N GLN A 228 -13.56 3.93 -22.88
CA GLN A 228 -12.52 2.90 -22.89
C GLN A 228 -11.91 2.70 -21.50
N MET A 229 -11.61 3.78 -20.78
CA MET A 229 -11.04 3.73 -19.42
C MET A 229 -11.94 2.98 -18.43
N ALA A 230 -13.26 3.18 -18.52
CA ALA A 230 -14.24 2.54 -17.64
C ALA A 230 -14.31 1.00 -17.79
N GLN A 231 -13.81 0.45 -18.92
CA GLN A 231 -13.75 -1.00 -19.14
C GLN A 231 -12.62 -1.69 -18.37
N PHE A 232 -11.64 -0.92 -17.88
CA PHE A 232 -10.51 -1.46 -17.12
C PHE A 232 -10.81 -1.40 -15.61
N PRO A 233 -10.61 -2.50 -14.86
CA PRO A 233 -10.79 -2.53 -13.41
C PRO A 233 -9.55 -1.94 -12.69
N LEU A 234 -9.15 -0.73 -13.08
CA LEU A 234 -7.94 -0.05 -12.62
C LEU A 234 -8.26 1.37 -12.14
N ASN A 235 -7.30 1.98 -11.44
CA ASN A 235 -7.29 3.42 -11.25
C ASN A 235 -7.30 4.12 -12.63
N PRO A 236 -8.12 5.16 -12.85
CA PRO A 236 -8.18 5.91 -14.11
C PRO A 236 -6.82 6.33 -14.67
N ALA A 237 -5.87 6.71 -13.81
CA ALA A 237 -4.51 7.06 -14.23
C ALA A 237 -3.79 5.89 -14.93
N PHE A 238 -3.92 4.66 -14.41
CA PHE A 238 -3.33 3.48 -15.03
C PHE A 238 -4.09 3.05 -16.29
N SER A 239 -5.41 3.18 -16.32
CA SER A 239 -6.20 2.95 -17.54
C SER A 239 -5.75 3.90 -18.66
N LYS A 240 -5.54 5.18 -18.35
CA LYS A 240 -5.02 6.18 -19.30
C LYS A 240 -3.64 5.79 -19.83
N ILE A 241 -2.73 5.35 -18.97
CA ILE A 241 -1.39 4.89 -19.35
C ILE A 241 -1.47 3.73 -20.34
N LEU A 242 -2.29 2.70 -20.06
CA LEU A 242 -2.44 1.56 -20.96
C LEU A 242 -2.99 1.96 -22.34
N LEU A 243 -3.98 2.86 -22.37
CA LEU A 243 -4.56 3.36 -23.62
C LEU A 243 -3.56 4.22 -24.41
N ALA A 244 -2.74 5.02 -23.73
CA ALA A 244 -1.71 5.84 -24.37
C ALA A 244 -0.48 5.05 -24.82
N ALA A 245 -0.24 3.85 -24.28
CA ALA A 245 0.98 3.07 -24.51
C ALA A 245 1.23 2.73 -25.98
N ASN A 246 0.19 2.61 -26.80
CA ASN A 246 0.35 2.33 -28.23
C ASN A 246 1.01 3.51 -28.98
N ASN A 247 0.75 4.75 -28.55
CA ASN A 247 1.37 5.96 -29.15
C ASN A 247 2.88 6.00 -28.90
N PHE A 248 3.32 5.46 -27.75
CA PHE A 248 4.73 5.35 -27.38
C PHE A 248 5.37 4.01 -27.79
N LYS A 249 4.59 3.12 -28.43
CA LYS A 249 5.00 1.77 -28.82
C LYS A 249 5.55 0.94 -27.65
N CYS A 250 4.96 1.06 -26.46
CA CYS A 250 5.46 0.41 -25.24
C CYS A 250 4.36 -0.37 -24.47
N LEU A 251 3.38 -0.93 -25.19
CA LEU A 251 2.24 -1.60 -24.56
C LEU A 251 2.65 -2.83 -23.74
N ASP A 252 3.59 -3.65 -24.21
CA ASP A 252 4.01 -4.87 -23.49
C ASP A 252 4.70 -4.54 -22.15
N GLU A 253 5.52 -3.49 -22.15
CA GLU A 253 6.18 -2.95 -20.96
C GLU A 253 5.15 -2.33 -20.00
N MET A 254 4.20 -1.54 -20.50
CA MET A 254 3.15 -0.93 -19.67
C MET A 254 2.21 -1.97 -19.06
N LEU A 255 1.78 -2.98 -19.81
CA LEU A 255 0.99 -4.09 -19.28
C LEU A 255 1.72 -4.76 -18.12
N SER A 256 3.01 -5.04 -18.31
CA SER A 256 3.84 -5.68 -17.28
C SER A 256 3.98 -4.80 -16.04
N LEU A 257 4.27 -3.50 -16.21
CA LEU A 257 4.47 -2.56 -15.12
C LEU A 257 3.18 -2.31 -14.33
N VAL A 258 2.07 -1.99 -15.02
CA VAL A 258 0.77 -1.72 -14.38
C VAL A 258 0.28 -2.96 -13.61
N SER A 259 0.54 -4.17 -14.12
CA SER A 259 0.16 -5.40 -13.41
C SER A 259 0.92 -5.59 -12.10
N VAL A 260 2.21 -5.26 -12.08
CA VAL A 260 3.01 -5.30 -10.85
C VAL A 260 2.58 -4.20 -9.88
N LEU A 261 2.33 -2.98 -10.36
CA LEU A 261 1.85 -1.87 -9.52
C LEU A 261 0.45 -2.13 -8.94
N SER A 262 -0.37 -2.95 -9.62
CA SER A 262 -1.69 -3.36 -9.13
C SER A 262 -1.62 -4.53 -8.13
N SER A 263 -0.45 -5.14 -7.97
CA SER A 263 -0.20 -6.18 -6.97
C SER A 263 0.37 -5.60 -5.68
N GLU A 264 0.28 -6.35 -4.58
CA GLU A 264 0.99 -5.98 -3.35
C GLU A 264 2.52 -5.98 -3.55
N GLY A 265 3.26 -5.33 -2.65
CA GLY A 265 4.71 -5.17 -2.76
C GLY A 265 5.45 -6.49 -3.06
N VAL A 266 6.33 -6.48 -4.07
CA VAL A 266 7.02 -7.68 -4.57
C VAL A 266 8.30 -8.03 -3.79
N PHE A 267 8.81 -7.11 -2.98
CA PHE A 267 10.06 -7.29 -2.24
C PHE A 267 9.84 -7.94 -0.88
N VAL A 268 10.68 -8.92 -0.54
CA VAL A 268 10.73 -9.50 0.79
C VAL A 268 11.67 -8.67 1.67
N ASN A 269 11.12 -8.02 2.70
CA ASN A 269 11.92 -7.28 3.67
C ASN A 269 12.14 -8.12 4.93
N ILE A 270 13.32 -8.72 5.07
CA ILE A 270 13.76 -9.43 6.27
C ILE A 270 14.88 -8.59 6.91
N PRO A 271 14.69 -8.04 8.14
CA PRO A 271 15.67 -7.16 8.77
C PRO A 271 17.09 -7.75 8.84
N SER A 272 17.23 -9.03 9.19
CA SER A 272 18.52 -9.71 9.33
C SER A 272 19.23 -10.00 7.99
N LYS A 273 18.50 -10.01 6.88
CA LYS A 273 19.02 -10.31 5.53
C LYS A 273 18.92 -9.12 4.58
N ARG A 274 18.74 -7.92 5.13
CA ARG A 274 18.47 -6.72 4.33
C ARG A 274 19.64 -6.35 3.42
N GLU A 275 20.88 -6.51 3.87
CA GLU A 275 22.07 -6.22 3.08
C GLU A 275 22.27 -7.23 1.95
N GLU A 276 22.07 -8.53 2.25
CA GLU A 276 22.09 -9.62 1.27
C GLU A 276 21.05 -9.39 0.17
N ALA A 277 19.81 -9.05 0.56
CA ALA A 277 18.73 -8.75 -0.38
C ALA A 277 19.06 -7.54 -1.26
N LYS A 278 19.59 -6.45 -0.68
CA LYS A 278 20.01 -5.26 -1.44
C LYS A 278 21.10 -5.60 -2.46
N ALA A 279 22.13 -6.35 -2.08
CA ALA A 279 23.20 -6.76 -2.98
C ALA A 279 22.66 -7.57 -4.18
N ILE A 280 21.68 -8.44 -3.94
CA ILE A 280 21.03 -9.20 -5.01
C ILE A 280 20.15 -8.31 -5.89
N TRP A 281 19.47 -7.31 -5.33
CA TRP A 281 18.60 -6.41 -6.07
C TRP A 281 19.36 -5.42 -6.97
N GLU A 282 20.64 -5.14 -6.69
CA GLU A 282 21.48 -4.30 -7.55
C GLU A 282 21.51 -4.79 -9.00
N LYS A 283 21.38 -6.10 -9.27
CA LYS A 283 21.34 -6.63 -10.64
C LYS A 283 20.09 -6.27 -11.44
N PHE A 284 19.00 -5.90 -10.76
CA PHE A 284 17.75 -5.49 -11.41
C PHE A 284 17.58 -3.97 -11.47
N LYS A 285 18.39 -3.26 -10.67
CA LYS A 285 18.32 -1.83 -10.48
C LYS A 285 18.52 -1.11 -11.80
N SER A 286 17.60 -0.20 -12.09
CA SER A 286 17.74 0.73 -13.21
C SER A 286 18.12 2.12 -12.69
N PRO A 287 19.08 2.82 -13.32
CA PRO A 287 19.37 4.21 -13.01
C PRO A 287 18.20 5.14 -13.34
N CYS A 288 17.25 4.68 -14.17
CA CYS A 288 16.03 5.42 -14.49
C CYS A 288 15.01 5.44 -13.34
N GLY A 289 15.12 4.53 -12.37
CA GLY A 289 14.30 4.50 -11.15
C GLY A 289 13.54 3.20 -10.89
N ASP A 290 12.59 3.28 -9.98
CA ASP A 290 11.89 2.13 -9.39
C ASP A 290 10.93 1.47 -10.37
N HIS A 291 10.18 2.22 -11.18
CA HIS A 291 9.24 1.64 -12.15
C HIS A 291 9.95 0.70 -13.15
N ILE A 292 11.10 1.14 -13.66
CA ILE A 292 11.91 0.34 -14.58
C ILE A 292 12.55 -0.84 -13.85
N THR A 293 12.94 -0.67 -12.59
CA THR A 293 13.45 -1.76 -11.75
C THR A 293 12.38 -2.84 -11.55
N LEU A 294 11.13 -2.46 -11.25
CA LEU A 294 9.99 -3.39 -11.14
C LEU A 294 9.71 -4.10 -12.47
N LEU A 295 9.78 -3.38 -13.59
CA LEU A 295 9.66 -3.95 -14.92
C LEU A 295 10.74 -5.01 -15.19
N ASN A 296 12.00 -4.71 -14.90
CA ASN A 296 13.12 -5.63 -15.07
C ASN A 296 12.96 -6.91 -14.24
N ILE A 297 12.51 -6.77 -12.98
CA ILE A 297 12.23 -7.90 -12.09
C ILE A 297 11.17 -8.80 -12.70
N PHE A 298 10.06 -8.22 -13.15
CA PHE A 298 8.93 -8.98 -13.66
C PHE A 298 9.20 -9.62 -15.02
N GLN A 299 9.92 -8.94 -15.91
CA GLN A 299 10.42 -9.53 -17.16
C GLN A 299 11.38 -10.69 -16.87
N SER A 300 12.28 -10.53 -15.91
CA SER A 300 13.19 -11.61 -15.48
C SER A 300 12.43 -12.80 -14.92
N TYR A 301 11.38 -12.58 -14.11
CA TYR A 301 10.50 -13.62 -13.61
C TYR A 301 9.79 -14.38 -14.74
N ARG A 302 9.20 -13.66 -15.70
CA ARG A 302 8.50 -14.25 -16.85
C ARG A 302 9.43 -15.06 -17.76
N SER A 303 10.70 -14.66 -17.87
CA SER A 303 11.72 -15.40 -18.65
C SER A 303 12.05 -16.78 -18.07
N LYS A 304 11.75 -17.04 -16.78
CA LYS A 304 12.02 -18.32 -16.14
C LYS A 304 10.90 -19.31 -16.40
N LYS A 305 11.29 -20.57 -16.63
CA LYS A 305 10.37 -21.71 -16.69
C LYS A 305 9.61 -21.83 -15.39
N GLU A 306 8.32 -22.15 -15.47
CA GLU A 306 7.38 -22.22 -14.35
C GLU A 306 7.91 -23.03 -13.15
N LYS A 307 8.47 -24.21 -13.41
CA LYS A 307 9.08 -25.09 -12.40
C LYS A 307 10.19 -24.42 -11.56
N ASN A 308 10.89 -23.44 -12.14
CA ASN A 308 12.01 -22.75 -11.50
C ASN A 308 11.61 -21.40 -10.89
N ARG A 309 10.39 -20.90 -11.15
CA ARG A 309 9.95 -19.57 -10.69
C ARG A 309 9.93 -19.45 -9.18
N ARG A 310 9.43 -20.48 -8.47
CA ARG A 310 9.40 -20.49 -6.98
C ARG A 310 10.80 -20.41 -6.38
N LYS A 311 11.73 -21.22 -6.88
CA LYS A 311 13.13 -21.19 -6.44
C LYS A 311 13.79 -19.85 -6.77
N TRP A 312 13.57 -19.34 -7.97
CA TRP A 312 14.08 -18.04 -8.38
C TRP A 312 13.56 -16.90 -7.49
N CYS A 313 12.27 -16.86 -7.15
CA CYS A 313 11.74 -15.85 -6.24
C CYS A 313 12.40 -15.93 -4.86
N PHE A 314 12.60 -17.14 -4.33
CA PHE A 314 13.28 -17.36 -3.05
C PHE A 314 14.73 -16.84 -3.09
N ASP A 315 15.50 -17.24 -4.10
CA ASP A 315 16.90 -16.83 -4.28
C ASP A 315 17.06 -15.31 -4.50
N ASN A 316 16.00 -14.62 -4.93
CA ASN A 316 16.01 -13.18 -5.21
C ASN A 316 15.33 -12.32 -4.13
N PHE A 317 14.90 -12.89 -3.01
CA PHE A 317 14.15 -12.18 -1.97
C PHE A 317 12.88 -11.50 -2.52
N LEU A 318 12.14 -12.21 -3.37
CA LEU A 318 10.90 -11.73 -4.00
C LEU A 318 9.69 -12.57 -3.58
N VAL A 319 8.54 -11.93 -3.47
CA VAL A 319 7.26 -12.58 -3.13
C VAL A 319 6.68 -13.23 -4.38
N GLY A 320 6.90 -14.54 -4.53
CA GLY A 320 6.46 -15.29 -5.71
C GLY A 320 4.94 -15.23 -5.97
N ARG A 321 4.12 -15.22 -4.92
CA ARG A 321 2.66 -15.11 -5.01
C ARG A 321 2.23 -13.79 -5.67
N ASN A 322 2.86 -12.67 -5.31
CA ASN A 322 2.49 -11.36 -5.83
C ASN A 322 2.89 -11.24 -7.32
N LEU A 323 4.01 -11.85 -7.71
CA LEU A 323 4.43 -11.92 -9.11
C LEU A 323 3.54 -12.86 -9.95
N GLU A 324 3.09 -13.97 -9.38
CA GLU A 324 2.12 -14.88 -10.02
C GLU A 324 0.77 -14.17 -10.23
N TYR A 325 0.26 -13.49 -9.19
CA TYR A 325 -0.93 -12.65 -9.29
C TYR A 325 -0.76 -11.53 -10.34
N ALA A 326 0.39 -10.85 -10.37
CA ALA A 326 0.68 -9.86 -11.40
C ALA A 326 0.67 -10.47 -12.81
N GLU A 327 1.09 -11.72 -13.00
CA GLU A 327 1.01 -12.41 -14.30
C GLU A 327 -0.45 -12.71 -14.70
N GLU A 328 -1.30 -13.10 -13.74
CA GLU A 328 -2.74 -13.27 -13.96
C GLU A 328 -3.42 -11.95 -14.36
N VAL A 329 -3.19 -10.88 -13.59
CA VAL A 329 -3.69 -9.52 -13.88
C VAL A 329 -3.25 -9.08 -15.26
N ARG A 330 -1.97 -9.29 -15.61
CA ARG A 330 -1.45 -8.97 -16.93
C ARG A 330 -2.17 -9.70 -18.05
N GLY A 331 -2.50 -10.99 -17.84
CA GLY A 331 -3.26 -11.79 -18.79
C GLY A 331 -4.70 -11.29 -18.98
N GLN A 332 -5.33 -10.76 -17.93
CA GLN A 332 -6.65 -10.13 -18.02
C GLN A 332 -6.59 -8.78 -18.72
N LEU A 333 -5.63 -7.92 -18.35
CA LEU A 333 -5.43 -6.60 -18.97
C LEU A 333 -5.10 -6.72 -20.45
N LYS A 334 -4.28 -7.71 -20.85
CA LYS A 334 -3.99 -7.97 -22.27
C LYS A 334 -5.26 -8.26 -23.07
N ARG A 335 -6.16 -9.11 -22.56
CA ARG A 335 -7.45 -9.42 -23.21
C ARG A 335 -8.35 -8.19 -23.33
N LEU A 336 -8.33 -7.30 -22.33
CA LEU A 336 -9.07 -6.04 -22.37
C LEU A 336 -8.47 -5.08 -23.42
N CYS A 337 -7.14 -4.96 -23.47
CA CYS A 337 -6.47 -4.16 -24.49
C CYS A 337 -6.78 -4.65 -25.92
N GLU A 338 -6.79 -5.97 -26.14
CA GLU A 338 -7.16 -6.58 -27.43
C GLU A 338 -8.62 -6.26 -27.81
N ARG A 339 -9.55 -6.30 -26.84
CA ARG A 339 -10.96 -5.94 -27.05
C ARG A 339 -11.15 -4.47 -27.45
N VAL A 340 -10.35 -3.58 -26.87
CA VAL A 340 -10.37 -2.14 -27.19
C VAL A 340 -9.63 -1.84 -28.51
N GLY A 341 -9.00 -2.83 -29.13
CA GLY A 341 -8.31 -2.69 -30.42
C GLY A 341 -6.86 -2.21 -30.31
N LEU A 342 -6.22 -2.34 -29.14
CA LEU A 342 -4.81 -2.00 -28.96
C LEU A 342 -3.91 -3.11 -29.49
N ALA A 343 -3.00 -2.75 -30.39
CA ALA A 343 -2.00 -3.67 -30.94
C ALA A 343 -0.84 -3.88 -29.95
N SER A 344 -0.33 -5.11 -29.88
CA SER A 344 0.88 -5.40 -29.11
C SER A 344 2.08 -4.64 -29.68
N SER A 345 2.73 -3.83 -28.86
CA SER A 345 3.95 -3.10 -29.20
C SER A 345 4.96 -3.20 -28.06
N SER A 346 6.24 -3.20 -28.42
CA SER A 346 7.36 -3.16 -27.46
C SER A 346 8.33 -2.07 -27.89
N SER A 347 8.88 -1.35 -26.90
CA SER A 347 9.72 -0.18 -27.16
C SER A 347 11.13 -0.54 -27.62
N GLN A 348 11.43 -1.83 -27.84
CA GLN A 348 12.75 -2.34 -28.20
C GLN A 348 13.84 -1.82 -27.24
N HIS A 349 13.57 -1.87 -25.94
CA HIS A 349 14.44 -1.37 -24.86
C HIS A 349 14.61 0.16 -24.80
N LYS A 350 13.83 0.95 -25.54
CA LYS A 350 13.77 2.41 -25.35
C LYS A 350 12.98 2.74 -24.09
N LEU A 351 13.70 2.90 -22.98
CA LEU A 351 13.14 3.20 -21.66
C LEU A 351 12.47 4.58 -21.62
N ASP A 352 12.90 5.51 -22.44
CA ASP A 352 12.34 6.87 -22.50
C ASP A 352 10.88 6.86 -22.92
N ASN A 353 10.51 6.01 -23.87
CA ASN A 353 9.11 5.86 -24.28
C ASN A 353 8.25 5.34 -23.12
N VAL A 354 8.78 4.41 -22.33
CA VAL A 354 8.11 3.88 -21.13
C VAL A 354 7.90 5.02 -20.13
N ARG A 355 8.94 5.82 -19.86
CA ARG A 355 8.89 6.95 -18.94
C ARG A 355 7.93 8.06 -19.40
N LYS A 356 7.98 8.45 -20.69
CA LYS A 356 7.05 9.41 -21.30
C LYS A 356 5.61 8.94 -21.24
N CYS A 357 5.36 7.65 -21.46
CA CYS A 357 4.02 7.08 -21.34
C CYS A 357 3.48 7.17 -19.92
N LEU A 358 4.30 6.98 -18.88
CA LEU A 358 3.87 7.13 -17.47
C LEU A 358 3.35 8.54 -17.17
N ILE A 359 3.95 9.57 -17.77
CA ILE A 359 3.53 10.98 -17.61
C ILE A 359 2.06 11.16 -18.01
N THR A 360 1.57 10.43 -19.02
CA THR A 360 0.19 10.61 -19.53
C THR A 360 -0.91 10.36 -18.50
N GLY A 361 -0.67 9.50 -17.51
CA GLY A 361 -1.62 9.22 -16.43
C GLY A 361 -1.18 9.71 -15.05
N LEU A 362 0.14 9.83 -14.82
CA LEU A 362 0.70 10.22 -13.52
C LEU A 362 1.24 11.67 -13.52
N PHE A 363 0.72 12.54 -14.38
CA PHE A 363 1.14 13.95 -14.47
C PHE A 363 0.91 14.76 -13.18
N ALA A 364 -0.11 14.39 -12.39
CA ALA A 364 -0.36 14.98 -11.08
C ALA A 364 0.74 14.59 -10.06
N ASN A 365 1.44 13.47 -10.32
CA ASN A 365 2.41 12.87 -9.44
C ASN A 365 3.85 13.16 -9.91
N ILE A 366 4.11 14.42 -10.25
CA ILE A 366 5.44 14.92 -10.61
C ILE A 366 5.95 15.81 -9.47
N ALA A 367 7.24 15.71 -9.17
CA ALA A 367 7.92 16.57 -8.21
C ALA A 367 9.26 17.07 -8.74
N GLU A 368 9.61 18.29 -8.34
CA GLU A 368 10.85 18.98 -8.72
C GLU A 368 11.77 19.19 -7.52
N LEU A 369 13.08 19.06 -7.73
CA LEU A 369 14.10 19.28 -6.72
C LEU A 369 14.24 20.77 -6.39
N GLN A 370 14.36 21.07 -5.10
CA GLN A 370 14.64 22.41 -4.59
C GLN A 370 16.06 22.52 -4.01
N ARG A 371 16.55 23.76 -3.85
CA ARG A 371 17.93 24.05 -3.40
C ARG A 371 18.28 23.40 -2.06
N GLU A 372 17.29 23.26 -1.18
CA GLU A 372 17.43 22.65 0.14
C GLU A 372 17.35 21.10 0.12
N LYS A 373 17.56 20.46 -1.04
CA LYS A 373 17.55 18.99 -1.21
C LYS A 373 16.24 18.32 -0.76
N HIS A 374 15.14 19.06 -0.82
CA HIS A 374 13.77 18.52 -0.75
C HIS A 374 13.09 18.66 -2.12
N TYR A 375 11.97 17.96 -2.31
CA TYR A 375 11.18 18.05 -3.53
C TYR A 375 9.87 18.80 -3.26
N LEU A 376 9.37 19.51 -4.26
CA LEU A 376 8.01 20.06 -4.27
C LEU A 376 7.18 19.39 -5.35
N THR A 377 5.97 18.97 -5.02
CA THR A 377 5.02 18.44 -6.02
C THR A 377 4.59 19.56 -6.98
N VAL A 378 4.43 19.22 -8.25
CA VAL A 378 4.10 20.20 -9.30
C VAL A 378 2.64 20.66 -9.20
N ALA A 379 1.72 19.74 -8.91
CA ALA A 379 0.30 20.04 -8.79
C ALA A 379 -0.02 20.96 -7.60
N THR A 380 0.54 20.64 -6.42
CA THR A 380 0.10 21.20 -5.13
C THR A 380 1.19 21.91 -4.34
N ARG A 381 2.44 21.92 -4.83
CA ARG A 381 3.61 22.52 -4.15
C ARG A 381 3.84 21.97 -2.74
N GLN A 382 3.47 20.71 -2.49
CA GLN A 382 3.72 20.05 -1.21
C GLN A 382 5.17 19.58 -1.12
N GLN A 383 5.78 19.79 0.04
CA GLN A 383 7.12 19.28 0.35
C GLN A 383 7.11 17.76 0.52
N VAL A 384 7.95 17.09 -0.27
CA VAL A 384 8.09 15.63 -0.31
C VAL A 384 9.57 15.23 -0.42
N HIS A 385 9.86 13.97 -0.09
CA HIS A 385 11.20 13.38 -0.16
C HIS A 385 11.14 12.03 -0.88
N ILE A 386 12.22 11.61 -1.54
CA ILE A 386 12.30 10.24 -2.09
C ILE A 386 12.29 9.25 -0.90
N HIS A 387 11.58 8.13 -0.98
CA HIS A 387 11.63 7.14 0.09
C HIS A 387 13.00 6.41 0.12
N PRO A 388 13.59 6.09 1.29
CA PRO A 388 14.88 5.40 1.39
C PRO A 388 14.95 4.00 0.76
N SER A 389 13.80 3.43 0.37
CA SER A 389 13.75 2.17 -0.36
C SER A 389 13.92 2.33 -1.88
N SER A 390 13.85 3.56 -2.40
CA SER A 390 13.96 3.83 -3.83
C SER A 390 15.38 3.67 -4.32
N THR A 391 15.55 3.24 -5.56
CA THR A 391 16.85 3.16 -6.23
C THR A 391 17.48 4.54 -6.47
N LEU A 392 16.66 5.59 -6.45
CA LEU A 392 17.07 6.99 -6.64
C LEU A 392 17.39 7.71 -5.32
N TRP A 393 17.31 7.01 -4.18
CA TRP A 393 17.68 7.59 -2.90
C TRP A 393 19.15 8.05 -2.91
N GLY A 394 19.38 9.34 -2.65
CA GLY A 394 20.70 9.98 -2.70
C GLY A 394 21.14 10.49 -4.09
N GLY A 395 20.47 10.08 -5.17
CA GLY A 395 20.81 10.53 -6.54
C GLY A 395 20.32 11.93 -6.88
N LEU A 396 19.35 12.46 -6.11
CA LEU A 396 18.76 13.80 -6.25
C LEU A 396 18.53 14.27 -7.70
N PRO A 397 17.80 13.51 -8.55
CA PRO A 397 17.44 13.97 -9.89
C PRO A 397 16.53 15.22 -9.85
N ASP A 398 16.67 16.11 -10.83
CA ASP A 398 15.98 17.42 -10.86
C ASP A 398 14.46 17.29 -10.94
N CYS A 399 13.96 16.30 -11.69
CA CYS A 399 12.54 16.05 -11.85
C CYS A 399 12.24 14.55 -11.75
N VAL A 400 11.18 14.22 -11.00
CA VAL A 400 10.77 12.85 -10.75
C VAL A 400 9.27 12.67 -10.87
N LEU A 401 8.88 11.48 -11.30
CA LEU A 401 7.51 10.97 -11.30
C LEU A 401 7.38 9.87 -10.25
N TYR A 402 6.29 9.86 -9.49
CA TYR A 402 6.03 8.87 -8.43
C TYR A 402 4.66 8.22 -8.56
N THR A 403 4.47 7.03 -7.97
CA THR A 403 3.14 6.38 -7.94
C THR A 403 2.36 6.72 -6.66
N GLU A 404 3.03 6.69 -5.50
CA GLU A 404 2.37 6.79 -4.20
C GLU A 404 3.11 7.72 -3.25
N LEU A 405 2.37 8.29 -2.30
CA LEU A 405 2.94 9.02 -1.17
C LEU A 405 2.62 8.30 0.14
N VAL A 406 3.60 8.29 1.03
CA VAL A 406 3.47 7.72 2.36
C VAL A 406 3.94 8.75 3.38
N GLN A 407 3.06 9.06 4.33
CA GLN A 407 3.38 9.96 5.44
C GLN A 407 3.66 9.14 6.69
N THR A 408 4.90 9.20 7.15
CA THR A 408 5.29 8.75 8.49
C THR A 408 5.74 9.96 9.29
N GLY A 409 7.06 10.18 9.46
CA GLY A 409 7.61 11.41 10.02
C GLY A 409 7.71 12.54 8.98
N LYS A 410 8.07 12.20 7.74
CA LYS A 410 8.05 13.10 6.57
C LYS A 410 7.15 12.51 5.48
N CYS A 411 6.82 13.33 4.48
CA CYS A 411 6.11 12.87 3.31
C CYS A 411 7.10 12.24 2.31
N TYR A 412 6.93 10.95 2.02
CA TYR A 412 7.84 10.20 1.17
C TYR A 412 7.17 9.71 -0.11
N MET A 413 7.81 9.95 -1.26
CA MET A 413 7.46 9.42 -2.58
C MET A 413 7.94 7.97 -2.71
N ARG A 414 7.06 7.07 -3.15
CA ARG A 414 7.37 5.68 -3.46
C ARG A 414 7.15 5.39 -4.94
N ASN A 415 7.91 4.41 -5.43
CA ASN A 415 7.98 4.03 -6.84
C ASN A 415 8.34 5.26 -7.68
N VAL A 416 9.59 5.72 -7.59
CA VAL A 416 10.06 6.97 -8.18
C VAL A 416 10.84 6.71 -9.46
N THR A 417 10.58 7.48 -10.51
CA THR A 417 11.32 7.43 -11.78
C THR A 417 11.78 8.82 -12.17
N ARG A 418 13.03 8.92 -12.62
CA ARG A 418 13.57 10.17 -13.16
C ARG A 418 12.91 10.49 -14.49
N ILE A 419 12.47 11.73 -14.63
CA ILE A 419 11.96 12.26 -15.90
C ILE A 419 12.72 13.52 -16.28
N GLU A 420 12.69 13.80 -17.57
CA GLU A 420 13.32 14.95 -18.19
C GLU A 420 12.26 16.05 -18.28
N PRO A 421 12.55 17.29 -17.85
CA PRO A 421 11.55 18.34 -17.69
C PRO A 421 10.79 18.68 -18.96
N GLU A 422 11.49 18.62 -20.10
CA GLU A 422 10.99 18.93 -21.42
C GLU A 422 9.87 17.96 -21.82
N TRP A 423 9.90 16.74 -21.30
CA TRP A 423 8.91 15.71 -21.64
C TRP A 423 7.52 16.06 -21.12
N LEU A 424 7.40 16.84 -20.04
CA LEU A 424 6.10 17.29 -19.57
C LEU A 424 5.43 18.20 -20.62
N GLN A 425 6.22 19.10 -21.22
CA GLN A 425 5.75 19.99 -22.28
C GLN A 425 5.47 19.24 -23.59
N GLU A 426 6.27 18.22 -23.92
CA GLU A 426 6.06 17.37 -25.09
C GLU A 426 4.78 16.52 -24.98
N VAL A 427 4.56 15.90 -23.82
CA VAL A 427 3.49 14.90 -23.62
C VAL A 427 2.16 15.56 -23.24
N LEU A 428 2.19 16.62 -22.40
CA LEU A 428 1.00 17.31 -21.90
C LEU A 428 1.18 18.84 -21.89
N PRO A 429 1.21 19.49 -23.07
CA PRO A 429 1.49 20.92 -23.18
C PRO A 429 0.49 21.80 -22.43
N SER A 430 -0.80 21.44 -22.41
CA SER A 430 -1.83 22.18 -21.66
C SER A 430 -1.58 22.14 -20.15
N TYR A 431 -1.18 21.00 -19.62
CA TYR A 431 -0.87 20.85 -18.20
C TYR A 431 0.44 21.56 -17.83
N ALA A 432 1.48 21.43 -18.65
CA ALA A 432 2.76 22.11 -18.45
C ALA A 432 2.62 23.65 -18.40
N LYS A 433 1.68 24.21 -19.18
CA LYS A 433 1.38 25.66 -19.14
C LYS A 433 0.72 26.09 -17.83
N LEU A 434 -0.18 25.27 -17.28
CA LEU A 434 -0.86 25.55 -16.00
C LEU A 434 0.07 25.33 -14.81
N HIS A 435 0.99 24.36 -14.92
CA HIS A 435 1.91 23.97 -13.87
C HIS A 435 3.37 24.01 -14.38
N PRO A 436 3.95 25.21 -14.56
CA PRO A 436 5.32 25.33 -15.06
C PRO A 436 6.33 24.79 -14.04
N LEU A 437 7.26 23.97 -14.54
CA LEU A 437 8.40 23.47 -13.77
C LEU A 437 9.38 24.62 -13.47
N ARG A 438 9.86 24.68 -12.23
CA ARG A 438 10.84 25.68 -11.74
C ARG A 438 12.12 24.96 -11.36
N ILE A 439 12.80 24.45 -12.37
CA ILE A 439 14.02 23.68 -12.16
C ILE A 439 15.17 24.63 -11.95
N LEU A 440 16.12 24.20 -11.13
CA LEU A 440 17.32 24.95 -10.83
C LEU A 440 18.24 24.90 -12.05
N ASP A 441 18.53 26.08 -12.61
CA ASP A 441 19.60 26.27 -13.59
C ASP A 441 20.97 25.93 -13.01
#